data_AF-A0A916GHH0-F1
#
_entry.id   AF-A0A916GHH0-F1
#
_cell.length_a   1.000
_cell.length_b   1.000
_cell.length_c   1.000
_cell.angle_alpha   90.00
_cell.angle_beta   90.00
_cell.angle_gamma   90.00
#
_symmetry.space_group_name_H-M   'P 1'
#
loop_
_entity.id
_entity.type
_entity.pdbx_description
1 polymer ?
#
loop_
_entity_poly.entity_id
_entity_poly.type
_entity_poly.pdbx_seq_one_letter_code
_entity_poly.pdbx_strand_id
1 'polypeptide(L)'
;MSSDKPHKQKGEAKTARIPIKVVPAAVPLKKPSWIRARAGNSHARFGEVKRILRDAALHTVCEEASCPNIGECFGKGTATFMILGDLCTRRCPFCDVGHGKPLPPDPQEPAHLAQTVAAMQLNYVVVTSVDRDDLRDGGAQHFADCIRAVREASPSTRIEILVPDFRGRLGLAVDILTATPPDVFNHNLETVPRLYRQARPGAD
;
A
#
# COMPACT_ATOMS: atom_id res chain seq x y z
N MET A 1 4.72 -5.61 29.94
CA MET A 1 4.84 -4.32 29.24
C MET A 1 3.60 -4.19 28.38
N SER A 2 2.74 -3.20 28.66
CA SER A 2 1.41 -3.08 28.05
C SER A 2 1.51 -3.05 26.53
N SER A 3 0.97 -4.07 25.86
CA SER A 3 0.87 -4.11 24.41
C SER A 3 -0.28 -3.22 23.95
N ASP A 4 -0.10 -1.90 24.04
CA ASP A 4 -1.04 -0.97 23.42
C ASP A 4 -0.84 -1.04 21.91
N LYS A 5 -1.49 -2.03 21.28
CA LYS A 5 -1.63 -2.04 19.83
C LYS A 5 -2.30 -0.71 19.43
N PRO A 6 -1.70 0.06 18.52
CA PRO A 6 -2.29 1.32 18.10
C PRO A 6 -3.70 1.09 17.54
N HIS A 7 -4.62 1.96 17.94
CA HIS A 7 -6.03 1.82 17.60
C HIS A 7 -6.25 2.01 16.08
N LYS A 8 -6.47 0.90 15.37
CA LYS A 8 -6.75 0.84 13.92
C LYS A 8 -8.22 1.15 13.66
N GLN A 9 -8.50 2.30 13.05
CA GLN A 9 -9.85 2.72 12.63
C GLN A 9 -10.08 2.34 11.17
N LYS A 10 -11.14 1.58 10.88
CA LYS A 10 -11.61 1.26 9.51
C LYS A 10 -13.07 1.70 9.32
N GLY A 11 -13.52 1.75 8.06
CA GLY A 11 -14.91 2.07 7.69
C GLY A 11 -15.41 3.38 8.32
N GLU A 12 -16.59 3.33 8.93
CA GLU A 12 -17.23 4.51 9.56
C GLU A 12 -16.34 5.17 10.62
N ALA A 13 -15.65 4.38 11.46
CA ALA A 13 -14.75 4.92 12.49
C ALA A 13 -13.58 5.72 11.90
N LYS A 14 -13.09 5.32 10.71
CA LYS A 14 -12.04 6.05 9.98
C LYS A 14 -12.57 7.39 9.45
N THR A 15 -13.77 7.39 8.89
CA THR A 15 -14.34 8.57 8.20
C THR A 15 -15.12 9.50 9.12
N ALA A 16 -15.46 9.10 10.34
CA ALA A 16 -16.32 9.87 11.26
C ALA A 16 -15.82 11.30 11.57
N ARG A 17 -14.51 11.57 11.40
CA ARG A 17 -13.88 12.84 11.76
C ARG A 17 -13.38 13.67 10.57
N ILE A 18 -13.67 13.25 9.34
CA ILE A 18 -13.23 14.00 8.15
C ILE A 18 -14.20 15.18 7.91
N PRO A 19 -13.75 16.27 7.24
CA PRO A 19 -14.59 17.45 7.01
C PRO A 19 -15.79 17.18 6.07
N ILE A 20 -15.74 16.09 5.29
CA ILE A 20 -16.75 15.72 4.31
C ILE A 20 -17.58 14.55 4.82
N LYS A 21 -18.88 14.76 5.04
CA LYS A 21 -19.77 13.68 5.53
C LYS A 21 -19.98 12.62 4.45
N VAL A 22 -19.61 11.39 4.76
CA VAL A 22 -19.96 10.21 3.96
C VAL A 22 -21.36 9.78 4.38
N VAL A 23 -22.33 9.90 3.47
CA VAL A 23 -23.71 9.45 3.72
C VAL A 23 -23.87 8.08 3.04
N PRO A 24 -24.05 6.99 3.82
CA PRO A 24 -24.32 5.68 3.23
C PRO A 24 -25.62 5.72 2.43
N ALA A 25 -25.65 5.05 1.28
CA ALA A 25 -26.90 4.80 0.59
C ALA A 25 -27.80 3.90 1.47
N ALA A 26 -29.10 4.22 1.54
CA ALA A 26 -30.06 3.43 2.33
C ALA A 26 -30.11 1.96 1.91
N VAL A 27 -29.85 1.67 0.64
CA VAL A 27 -29.73 0.33 0.09
C VAL A 27 -28.39 0.22 -0.65
N PRO A 28 -27.50 -0.72 -0.26
CA PRO A 28 -26.27 -0.98 -1.01
C PRO A 28 -26.58 -1.38 -2.46
N LEU A 29 -25.90 -0.73 -3.40
CA LEU A 29 -26.04 -1.07 -4.82
C LEU A 29 -25.44 -2.46 -5.08
N LYS A 30 -26.20 -3.31 -5.79
CA LYS A 30 -25.70 -4.62 -6.21
C LYS A 30 -24.57 -4.43 -7.23
N LYS A 31 -23.45 -5.14 -7.04
CA LYS A 31 -22.38 -5.17 -8.04
C LYS A 31 -22.93 -5.68 -9.38
N PRO A 32 -22.73 -4.96 -10.49
CA PRO A 32 -23.20 -5.37 -11.80
C PRO A 32 -22.60 -6.72 -12.21
N SER A 33 -23.22 -7.40 -13.17
CA SER A 33 -22.87 -8.77 -13.57
C SER A 33 -21.44 -8.92 -14.08
N TRP A 34 -20.88 -7.88 -14.70
CA TRP A 34 -19.52 -7.88 -15.22
C TRP A 34 -18.42 -7.70 -14.15
N ILE A 35 -18.76 -7.27 -12.93
CA ILE A 35 -17.80 -7.16 -11.81
C ILE A 35 -17.86 -8.44 -10.98
N ARG A 36 -17.12 -9.46 -11.42
CA ARG A 36 -16.99 -10.75 -10.74
C ARG A 36 -15.54 -11.24 -10.82
N ALA A 37 -15.00 -11.67 -9.69
CA ALA A 37 -13.68 -12.32 -9.65
C ALA A 37 -13.82 -13.73 -10.24
N ARG A 38 -12.87 -14.12 -11.11
CA ARG A 38 -12.83 -15.48 -11.66
C ARG A 38 -12.06 -16.38 -10.69
N ALA A 39 -12.78 -17.27 -10.01
CA ALA A 39 -12.21 -18.22 -9.05
C ALA A 39 -11.56 -19.44 -9.75
N GLY A 40 -10.64 -19.22 -10.69
CA GLY A 40 -9.95 -20.31 -11.41
C GLY A 40 -9.08 -21.20 -10.48
N ASN A 41 -8.25 -22.08 -11.06
CA ASN A 41 -7.32 -23.03 -10.40
C ASN A 41 -6.29 -22.40 -9.42
N SER A 42 -6.42 -21.10 -9.14
CA SER A 42 -5.67 -20.26 -8.23
C SER A 42 -5.84 -20.55 -6.73
N HIS A 43 -6.72 -21.47 -6.31
CA HIS A 43 -6.93 -21.74 -4.87
C HIS A 43 -5.69 -22.26 -4.14
N ALA A 44 -4.92 -23.17 -4.75
CA ALA A 44 -3.69 -23.71 -4.15
C ALA A 44 -2.59 -22.63 -4.06
N ARG A 45 -2.35 -21.89 -5.16
CA ARG A 45 -1.38 -20.79 -5.18
C ARG A 45 -1.76 -19.63 -4.25
N PHE A 46 -3.05 -19.36 -4.07
CA PHE A 46 -3.51 -18.33 -3.14
C PHE A 46 -3.18 -18.66 -1.68
N GLY A 47 -3.35 -19.93 -1.27
CA GLY A 47 -3.00 -20.36 0.09
C GLY A 47 -1.50 -20.27 0.37
N GLU A 48 -0.68 -20.67 -0.60
CA GLU A 48 0.78 -20.56 -0.53
C GLU A 48 1.24 -19.10 -0.42
N VAL A 49 0.74 -18.23 -1.30
CA VAL A 49 1.01 -16.79 -1.26
C VAL A 49 0.67 -16.20 0.09
N LYS A 50 -0.51 -16.52 0.63
CA LYS A 50 -0.96 -15.99 1.92
C LYS A 50 -0.05 -16.43 3.08
N ARG A 51 0.50 -17.64 3.00
CA ARG A 51 1.45 -18.14 4.00
C ARG A 51 2.78 -17.39 3.90
N ILE A 52 3.33 -17.25 2.69
CA ILE A 52 4.58 -16.51 2.46
C ILE A 52 4.47 -15.07 2.98
N LEU A 53 3.37 -14.38 2.68
CA LEU A 53 3.15 -13.00 3.13
C LEU A 53 3.11 -12.88 4.65
N ARG A 54 2.48 -13.84 5.33
CA ARG A 54 2.43 -13.89 6.80
C ARG A 54 3.78 -14.20 7.43
N ASP A 55 4.51 -15.15 6.86
CA ASP A 55 5.82 -15.58 7.35
C ASP A 55 6.85 -14.44 7.21
N ALA A 56 6.70 -13.58 6.20
CA ALA A 56 7.56 -12.43 5.94
C ALA A 56 7.32 -11.21 6.85
N ALA A 57 6.30 -11.24 7.70
CA ALA A 57 5.89 -10.09 8.55
C ALA A 57 5.67 -8.77 7.77
N LEU A 58 5.28 -8.86 6.49
CA LEU A 58 5.01 -7.71 5.63
C LEU A 58 3.51 -7.46 5.50
N HIS A 59 3.15 -6.20 5.23
CA HIS A 59 1.79 -5.87 4.81
C HIS A 59 1.68 -5.87 3.29
N THR A 60 0.53 -6.29 2.77
CA THR A 60 0.23 -6.17 1.34
C THR A 60 -1.10 -5.46 1.12
N VAL A 61 -1.15 -4.62 0.08
CA VAL A 61 -2.43 -4.06 -0.39
C VAL A 61 -3.36 -5.19 -0.83
N CYS A 62 -2.79 -6.28 -1.37
CA CYS A 62 -3.56 -7.44 -1.80
C CYS A 62 -4.44 -8.00 -0.67
N GLU A 63 -3.92 -8.07 0.56
CA GLU A 63 -4.68 -8.49 1.74
C GLU A 63 -5.47 -7.34 2.37
N GLU A 64 -4.86 -6.17 2.57
CA GLU A 64 -5.49 -5.05 3.29
C GLU A 64 -6.65 -4.42 2.52
N ALA A 65 -6.67 -4.51 1.19
CA ALA A 65 -7.73 -3.97 0.33
C ALA A 65 -8.64 -5.07 -0.24
N SER A 66 -8.54 -6.32 0.23
CA SER A 66 -9.36 -7.45 -0.23
C SER A 66 -9.36 -7.61 -1.76
N CYS A 67 -8.18 -7.57 -2.37
CA CYS A 67 -8.04 -7.46 -3.83
C CYS A 67 -8.61 -8.70 -4.55
N PRO A 68 -9.58 -8.54 -5.47
CA PRO A 68 -10.16 -9.67 -6.21
C PRO A 68 -9.19 -10.28 -7.24
N ASN A 69 -8.09 -9.58 -7.55
CA ASN A 69 -7.14 -9.96 -8.61
C ASN A 69 -5.91 -10.69 -8.07
N ILE A 70 -5.82 -10.91 -6.75
CA ILE A 70 -4.65 -11.48 -6.09
C ILE A 70 -4.17 -12.78 -6.75
N GLY A 71 -5.05 -13.74 -7.02
CA GLY A 71 -4.66 -15.00 -7.66
C GLY A 71 -4.10 -14.83 -9.08
N GLU A 72 -4.59 -13.86 -9.83
CA GLU A 72 -4.11 -13.56 -11.19
C GLU A 72 -2.75 -12.87 -11.16
N CYS A 73 -2.59 -11.84 -10.33
CA CYS A 73 -1.34 -11.08 -10.22
C CYS A 73 -0.18 -11.99 -9.81
N PHE A 74 -0.38 -12.78 -8.76
CA PHE A 74 0.64 -13.73 -8.30
C PHE A 74 0.91 -14.81 -9.35
N GLY A 75 -0.11 -15.26 -10.09
CA GLY A 75 0.07 -16.21 -11.20
C GLY A 75 0.98 -15.69 -12.32
N LYS A 76 1.09 -14.37 -12.48
CA LYS A 76 1.95 -13.68 -13.45
C LYS A 76 3.31 -13.26 -12.88
N GLY A 77 3.61 -13.62 -11.62
CA GLY A 77 4.85 -13.22 -10.95
C GLY A 77 4.87 -11.75 -10.55
N THR A 78 3.73 -11.22 -10.08
CA THR A 78 3.58 -9.84 -9.62
C THR A 78 2.90 -9.77 -8.26
N ALA A 79 3.38 -8.88 -7.40
CA ALA A 79 2.80 -8.59 -6.10
C ALA A 79 2.93 -7.11 -5.74
N THR A 80 2.04 -6.65 -4.84
CA THR A 80 2.08 -5.28 -4.30
C THR A 80 2.26 -5.32 -2.80
N PHE A 81 3.38 -4.80 -2.33
CA PHE A 81 3.72 -4.71 -0.91
C PHE A 81 3.44 -3.31 -0.38
N MET A 82 2.90 -3.25 0.83
CA MET A 82 2.66 -2.00 1.55
C MET A 82 3.69 -1.89 2.67
N ILE A 83 4.65 -0.98 2.49
CA ILE A 83 5.68 -0.66 3.48
C ILE A 83 5.18 0.41 4.46
N LEU A 84 5.94 0.64 5.54
CA LEU A 84 5.68 1.62 6.58
C LEU A 84 4.43 1.31 7.43
N GLY A 85 4.05 0.03 7.49
CA GLY A 85 2.95 -0.48 8.30
C GLY A 85 1.56 -0.42 7.63
N ASP A 86 0.52 -0.64 8.42
CA ASP A 86 -0.89 -0.72 7.98
C ASP A 86 -1.80 0.40 8.54
N LEU A 87 -1.18 1.38 9.18
CA LEU A 87 -1.83 2.55 9.76
C LEU A 87 -1.44 3.81 9.01
N CYS A 88 -2.42 4.42 8.35
CA CYS A 88 -2.27 5.66 7.63
C CYS A 88 -2.57 6.87 8.54
N THR A 89 -1.75 7.91 8.43
CA THR A 89 -1.99 9.20 9.10
C THR A 89 -3.20 9.94 8.53
N ARG A 90 -3.69 9.54 7.35
CA ARG A 90 -4.80 10.17 6.63
C ARG A 90 -6.06 9.30 6.57
N ARG A 91 -7.15 9.89 6.05
CA ARG A 91 -8.52 9.35 6.14
C ARG A 91 -9.28 9.43 4.81
N CYS A 92 -8.65 9.02 3.70
CA CYS A 92 -9.33 8.96 2.39
C CYS A 92 -10.54 8.01 2.46
N PRO A 93 -11.78 8.46 2.15
CA PRO A 93 -12.99 7.66 2.35
C PRO A 93 -13.11 6.42 1.48
N PHE A 94 -12.47 6.43 0.30
CA PHE A 94 -12.47 5.30 -0.62
C PHE A 94 -11.44 4.22 -0.26
N CYS A 95 -10.50 4.53 0.64
CA CYS A 95 -9.36 3.67 0.94
C CYS A 95 -9.67 2.77 2.15
N ASP A 96 -9.40 1.47 2.02
CA ASP A 96 -9.70 0.47 3.06
C ASP A 96 -8.57 0.31 4.12
N VAL A 97 -7.43 0.96 3.90
CA VAL A 97 -6.31 1.00 4.86
C VAL A 97 -6.76 1.67 6.15
N GLY A 98 -6.33 1.13 7.29
CA GLY A 98 -6.70 1.65 8.59
C GLY A 98 -6.11 3.04 8.85
N HIS A 99 -6.84 3.88 9.57
CA HIS A 99 -6.27 5.10 10.14
C HIS A 99 -5.82 4.84 11.58
N GLY A 100 -4.69 5.43 11.98
CA GLY A 100 -4.23 5.41 13.36
C GLY A 100 -2.91 6.15 13.51
N LYS A 101 -2.34 6.09 14.71
CA LYS A 101 -0.96 6.53 14.95
C LYS A 101 -0.01 5.41 14.49
N PRO A 102 0.81 5.61 13.44
CA PRO A 102 1.74 4.59 13.00
C PRO A 102 2.78 4.26 14.07
N LEU A 103 3.33 3.05 13.99
CA LEU A 103 4.55 2.69 14.72
C LEU A 103 5.79 3.29 14.03
N PRO A 104 6.94 3.37 14.71
CA PRO A 104 8.20 3.66 14.05
C PRO A 104 8.44 2.70 12.88
N PRO A 105 9.02 3.16 11.74
CA PRO A 105 9.40 2.27 10.65
C PRO A 105 10.31 1.14 11.15
N ASP A 106 10.06 -0.08 10.68
CA ASP A 106 10.93 -1.21 11.00
C ASP A 106 12.20 -1.13 10.13
N PRO A 107 13.40 -1.00 10.72
CA PRO A 107 14.64 -0.94 9.95
C PRO A 107 14.94 -2.22 9.17
N GLN A 108 14.30 -3.36 9.48
CA GLN A 108 14.46 -4.62 8.76
C GLN A 108 13.45 -4.79 7.61
N GLU A 109 12.43 -3.93 7.51
CA GLU A 109 11.39 -4.03 6.46
C GLU A 109 11.97 -4.06 5.02
N PRO A 110 13.00 -3.27 4.66
CA PRO A 110 13.64 -3.37 3.33
C PRO A 110 14.26 -4.75 3.06
N ALA A 111 14.91 -5.34 4.06
CA ALA A 111 15.54 -6.66 3.93
C ALA A 111 14.49 -7.77 3.82
N HIS A 112 13.44 -7.73 4.65
CA HIS A 112 12.32 -8.66 4.57
C HIS A 112 11.59 -8.58 3.22
N LEU A 113 11.37 -7.37 2.69
CA LEU A 113 10.80 -7.16 1.37
C LEU A 113 11.68 -7.81 0.29
N ALA A 114 12.97 -7.53 0.27
CA ALA A 114 13.91 -8.08 -0.70
C ALA A 114 13.96 -9.61 -0.68
N GLN A 115 14.04 -10.20 0.52
CA GLN A 115 14.01 -11.66 0.71
C GLN A 115 12.71 -12.26 0.19
N THR A 116 11.58 -11.60 0.45
CA THR A 116 10.27 -12.06 -0.02
C THR A 116 10.15 -11.99 -1.53
N VAL A 117 10.58 -10.88 -2.15
CA VAL A 117 10.59 -10.72 -3.61
C VAL A 117 11.44 -11.82 -4.27
N ALA A 118 12.63 -12.10 -3.72
CA ALA A 118 13.52 -13.15 -4.21
C ALA A 118 12.92 -14.55 -4.04
N ALA A 119 12.40 -14.87 -2.85
CA ALA A 119 11.80 -16.17 -2.54
C ALA A 119 10.57 -16.46 -3.43
N MET A 120 9.82 -15.42 -3.77
CA MET A 120 8.65 -15.52 -4.65
C MET A 120 8.99 -15.47 -6.14
N GLN A 121 10.26 -15.21 -6.49
CA GLN A 121 10.74 -15.12 -7.88
C GLN A 121 9.89 -14.15 -8.72
N LEU A 122 9.55 -12.99 -8.15
CA LEU A 122 8.70 -12.02 -8.84
C LEU A 122 9.46 -11.38 -10.01
N ASN A 123 8.80 -11.27 -11.16
CA ASN A 123 9.33 -10.54 -12.31
C ASN A 123 9.05 -9.03 -12.20
N TYR A 124 8.03 -8.67 -11.43
CA TYR A 124 7.58 -7.30 -11.24
C TYR A 124 7.08 -7.11 -9.81
N VAL A 125 7.55 -6.09 -9.11
CA VAL A 125 7.08 -5.74 -7.77
C VAL A 125 6.58 -4.30 -7.76
N VAL A 126 5.42 -4.10 -7.12
CA VAL A 126 4.93 -2.77 -6.79
C VAL A 126 5.14 -2.55 -5.31
N VAL A 127 5.82 -1.46 -4.94
CA VAL A 127 6.01 -1.03 -3.56
C VAL A 127 5.19 0.23 -3.34
N THR A 128 4.29 0.21 -2.37
CA THR A 128 3.47 1.36 -1.96
C THR A 128 3.57 1.55 -0.46
N SER A 129 3.12 2.68 0.06
CA SER A 129 3.06 2.89 1.50
C SER A 129 1.73 3.48 1.93
N VAL A 130 1.52 3.49 3.24
CA VAL A 130 0.58 4.42 3.88
C VAL A 130 1.16 5.84 3.89
N ASP A 131 0.32 6.86 4.03
CA ASP A 131 0.80 8.22 4.31
C ASP A 131 1.44 8.30 5.71
N ARG A 132 2.68 8.82 5.77
CA ARG A 132 3.49 9.00 6.98
C ARG A 132 3.80 10.46 7.24
N ASP A 133 2.75 11.26 7.47
CA ASP A 133 2.89 12.69 7.80
C ASP A 133 3.66 12.94 9.10
N ASP A 134 3.88 11.90 9.92
CA ASP A 134 4.71 11.92 11.13
C ASP A 134 6.22 11.91 10.85
N LEU A 135 6.65 11.51 9.65
CA LEU A 135 8.07 11.49 9.25
C LEU A 135 8.47 12.79 8.57
N ARG A 136 9.75 13.16 8.70
CA ARG A 136 10.30 14.42 8.13
C ARG A 136 10.41 14.38 6.61
N ASP A 137 10.64 13.20 6.05
CA ASP A 137 10.77 12.91 4.61
C ASP A 137 9.51 12.24 4.04
N GLY A 138 8.46 12.08 4.85
CA GLY A 138 7.23 11.36 4.47
C GLY A 138 7.44 9.88 4.16
N GLY A 139 8.57 9.28 4.57
CA GLY A 139 8.93 7.90 4.28
C GLY A 139 9.73 7.67 3.00
N ALA A 140 10.12 8.74 2.28
CA ALA A 140 10.85 8.64 1.01
C ALA A 140 12.17 7.87 1.13
N GLN A 141 12.93 8.05 2.21
CA GLN A 141 14.17 7.29 2.42
C GLN A 141 13.88 5.79 2.56
N HIS A 142 12.78 5.43 3.19
CA HIS A 142 12.40 4.03 3.36
C HIS A 142 12.07 3.36 2.01
N PHE A 143 11.36 4.07 1.12
CA PHE A 143 11.19 3.62 -0.27
C PHE A 143 12.54 3.40 -0.96
N ALA A 144 13.47 4.36 -0.83
CA ALA A 144 14.80 4.26 -1.44
C ALA A 144 15.57 3.02 -0.95
N ASP A 145 15.50 2.74 0.35
CA ASP A 145 16.14 1.59 0.98
C ASP A 145 15.52 0.27 0.52
N CYS A 146 14.19 0.21 0.40
CA CYS A 146 13.48 -0.92 -0.19
C CYS A 146 13.88 -1.16 -1.65
N ILE A 147 13.95 -0.12 -2.49
CA ILE A 147 14.38 -0.24 -3.88
C ILE A 147 15.79 -0.83 -3.96
N ARG A 148 16.72 -0.32 -3.15
CA ARG A 148 18.11 -0.79 -3.12
C ARG A 148 18.21 -2.26 -2.73
N ALA A 149 17.54 -2.64 -1.65
CA ALA A 149 17.55 -4.02 -1.15
C ALA A 149 16.95 -4.99 -2.18
N VAL A 150 15.84 -4.62 -2.83
CA VAL A 150 15.22 -5.45 -3.88
C VAL A 150 16.13 -5.58 -5.10
N ARG A 151 16.76 -4.49 -5.56
CA ARG A 151 17.69 -4.55 -6.70
C ARG A 151 18.90 -5.45 -6.41
N GLU A 152 19.40 -5.43 -5.18
CA GLU A 152 20.53 -6.28 -4.76
C GLU A 152 20.14 -7.76 -4.72
N ALA A 153 19.00 -8.10 -4.10
CA ALA A 153 18.56 -9.48 -3.95
C ALA A 153 17.94 -10.07 -5.23
N SER A 154 17.39 -9.24 -6.11
CA SER A 154 16.62 -9.66 -7.29
C SER A 154 16.85 -8.69 -8.46
N PRO A 155 18.06 -8.70 -9.07
CA PRO A 155 18.47 -7.69 -10.06
C PRO A 155 17.67 -7.72 -11.37
N SER A 156 16.96 -8.81 -11.67
CA SER A 156 16.09 -8.94 -12.84
C SER A 156 14.65 -8.47 -12.61
N THR A 157 14.24 -8.25 -11.35
CA THR A 157 12.88 -7.83 -11.00
C THR A 157 12.70 -6.35 -11.33
N ARG A 158 11.63 -6.02 -12.04
CA ARG A 158 11.23 -4.63 -12.26
C ARG A 158 10.52 -4.07 -11.03
N ILE A 159 10.82 -2.84 -10.67
CA ILE A 159 10.33 -2.17 -9.47
C ILE A 159 9.47 -0.97 -9.87
N GLU A 160 8.18 -1.02 -9.54
CA GLU A 160 7.29 0.14 -9.51
C GLU A 160 7.16 0.63 -8.08
N ILE A 161 7.18 1.96 -7.90
CA ILE A 161 6.70 2.56 -6.65
C ILE A 161 5.41 3.33 -6.89
N LEU A 162 4.44 3.14 -5.99
CA LEU A 162 3.23 3.96 -5.89
C LEU A 162 3.35 4.80 -4.63
N VAL A 163 3.66 6.08 -4.80
CA VAL A 163 4.04 6.96 -3.70
C VAL A 163 2.86 7.82 -3.20
N PRO A 164 2.88 8.23 -1.92
CA PRO A 164 2.01 9.30 -1.44
C PRO A 164 2.38 10.65 -2.09
N ASP A 165 1.63 11.71 -1.78
CA ASP A 165 1.92 13.07 -2.28
C ASP A 165 3.08 13.78 -1.55
N PHE A 166 3.58 13.18 -0.47
CA PHE A 166 4.61 13.76 0.40
C PHE A 166 4.30 15.18 0.89
N ARG A 167 3.02 15.54 1.11
CA ARG A 167 2.52 16.85 1.59
C ARG A 167 3.57 17.71 2.31
N GLY A 168 3.92 18.86 1.73
CA GLY A 168 4.90 19.81 2.28
C GLY A 168 6.36 19.35 2.31
N ARG A 169 6.67 18.18 1.76
CA ARG A 169 8.01 17.53 1.74
C ARG A 169 8.38 17.00 0.35
N LEU A 170 7.60 17.33 -0.68
CA LEU A 170 7.75 16.81 -2.04
C LEU A 170 9.18 16.97 -2.59
N GLY A 171 9.79 18.15 -2.43
CA GLY A 171 11.16 18.39 -2.91
C GLY A 171 12.18 17.40 -2.33
N LEU A 172 12.20 17.28 -0.99
CA LEU A 172 13.09 16.33 -0.31
C LEU A 172 12.82 14.88 -0.73
N ALA A 173 11.55 14.49 -0.85
CA ALA A 173 11.18 13.14 -1.25
C ALA A 173 11.63 12.82 -2.69
N VAL A 174 11.43 13.77 -3.62
CA VAL A 174 11.87 13.62 -5.01
C VAL A 174 13.39 13.56 -5.11
N ASP A 175 14.13 14.37 -4.35
CA ASP A 175 15.60 14.34 -4.34
C ASP A 175 16.12 12.96 -3.92
N ILE A 176 15.55 12.40 -2.84
CA ILE A 176 15.89 11.06 -2.33
C ILE A 176 15.58 9.98 -3.38
N LEU A 177 14.38 9.99 -3.94
CA LEU A 177 13.94 8.97 -4.90
C LEU A 177 14.65 9.09 -6.25
N THR A 178 15.10 10.28 -6.64
CA THR A 178 15.93 10.48 -7.84
C THR A 178 17.30 9.84 -7.67
N ALA A 179 17.87 9.85 -6.46
CA ALA A 179 19.14 9.20 -6.17
C ALA A 179 19.04 7.66 -6.13
N THR A 180 17.85 7.09 -6.01
CA THR A 180 17.62 5.63 -6.06
C THR A 180 16.33 5.34 -6.84
N PRO A 181 16.38 5.48 -8.18
CA PRO A 181 15.17 5.50 -8.98
C PRO A 181 14.52 4.11 -9.11
N PRO A 182 13.17 4.03 -9.08
CA PRO A 182 12.43 2.86 -9.50
C PRO A 182 12.49 2.71 -11.03
N ASP A 183 11.99 1.59 -11.56
CA ASP A 183 11.76 1.45 -13.01
C ASP A 183 10.46 2.15 -13.45
N VAL A 184 9.47 2.22 -12.57
CA VAL A 184 8.23 3.00 -12.77
C VAL A 184 7.92 3.82 -11.51
N PHE A 185 7.71 5.12 -11.70
CA PHE A 185 7.27 6.03 -10.66
C PHE A 185 5.79 6.34 -10.85
N ASN A 186 4.96 5.99 -9.87
CA ASN A 186 3.51 6.14 -9.93
C ASN A 186 2.99 7.00 -8.77
N HIS A 187 2.03 7.86 -9.06
CA HIS A 187 1.25 8.60 -8.08
C HIS A 187 -0.19 8.74 -8.60
N ASN A 188 -1.15 8.25 -7.84
CA ASN A 188 -2.55 8.32 -8.25
C ASN A 188 -3.16 9.68 -7.94
N LEU A 189 -3.79 10.30 -8.95
CA LEU A 189 -4.67 11.47 -8.75
C LEU A 189 -6.03 11.07 -8.16
N GLU A 190 -6.46 9.83 -8.40
CA GLU A 190 -7.69 9.18 -7.93
C GLU A 190 -9.01 9.72 -8.50
N THR A 191 -9.16 11.03 -8.65
CA THR A 191 -10.43 11.60 -9.14
C THR A 191 -10.24 12.95 -9.82
N VAL A 192 -11.32 13.46 -10.41
CA VAL A 192 -11.37 14.76 -11.08
C VAL A 192 -11.32 15.92 -10.09
N PRO A 193 -10.85 17.13 -10.48
CA PRO A 193 -10.66 18.26 -9.57
C PRO A 193 -11.90 18.63 -8.74
N ARG A 194 -13.10 18.57 -9.35
CA ARG A 194 -14.38 18.87 -8.68
C ARG A 194 -14.65 17.98 -7.46
N LEU A 195 -14.15 16.73 -7.45
CA LEU A 195 -14.38 15.75 -6.40
C LEU A 195 -13.15 15.55 -5.49
N TYR A 196 -12.01 16.15 -5.82
CA TYR A 196 -10.72 15.86 -5.18
C TYR A 196 -10.76 16.07 -3.67
N ARG A 197 -11.28 17.21 -3.19
CA ARG A 197 -11.42 17.47 -1.74
C ARG A 197 -12.35 16.50 -1.02
N GLN A 198 -13.32 15.91 -1.72
CA GLN A 198 -14.24 14.94 -1.15
C GLN A 198 -13.59 13.55 -1.05
N ALA A 199 -12.87 13.14 -2.09
CA ALA A 199 -12.20 11.85 -2.14
C ALA A 199 -10.91 11.82 -1.31
N ARG A 200 -10.16 12.92 -1.30
CA ARG A 200 -8.83 13.05 -0.68
C ARG A 200 -8.75 14.30 0.22
N PRO A 201 -9.55 14.38 1.31
CA PRO A 201 -9.59 15.58 2.17
C PRO A 201 -8.26 15.90 2.85
N GLY A 202 -7.35 14.91 2.94
CA GLY A 202 -6.01 15.06 3.48
C GLY A 202 -4.90 15.13 2.43
N ALA A 203 -5.21 15.22 1.13
CA ALA A 203 -4.18 15.45 0.11
C ALA A 203 -3.88 16.94 -0.04
N ASP A 204 -2.70 17.24 -0.60
CA ASP A 204 -2.32 18.57 -1.10
C ASP A 204 -2.56 18.61 -2.62
#